data_AF-A0A812XHE6-F1
#
_entry.id   AF-A0A812XHE6-F1
#
_cell.length_a   1.000
_cell.length_b   1.000
_cell.length_c   1.000
_cell.angle_alpha   90.00
_cell.angle_beta   90.00
_cell.angle_gamma   90.00
#
_symmetry.space_group_name_H-M   'P 1'
#
loop_
_entity.id
_entity.type
_entity.pdbx_description
1 polymer ?
#
loop_
_entity_poly.entity_id
_entity_poly.type
_entity_poly.pdbx_seq_one_letter_code
_entity_poly.pdbx_strand_id
1 'polypeptide(L)'
;DLAEVAKDAKAQMDVQCAYYSGNETARTFPVGTSRDCLFNTDRYPATSTRRYIDFLQDQLAWWDKEYMKIRASRELCEQAKEDVVEKERIAAEAKKVFEETREFCSKSQVSLDEASCSNEKAAEQKCSTAGSCVDTNWKIYNGTLTHAKVEETFLQAQMRAVVRIHCYLGIFELSNVSAGIENCKHKDYRKDPNVTAMTFNAHDKPHVPSCHHDLADVAGYCVYEDKYYSRTFGLSDPCTASCCPTGPGCNASTR
;
A
#
# COMPACT_ATOMS: atom_id res chain seq x y z
N ASP A 1 -82.27 18.64 -29.61
CA ASP A 1 -82.91 18.37 -28.32
C ASP A 1 -81.81 18.21 -27.27
N LEU A 2 -81.66 19.20 -26.39
CA LEU A 2 -80.61 19.22 -25.35
C LEU A 2 -80.90 18.24 -24.20
N ALA A 3 -82.17 17.84 -24.03
CA ALA A 3 -82.56 16.88 -23.00
C ALA A 3 -82.13 15.46 -23.37
N GLU A 4 -82.12 15.13 -24.66
CA GLU A 4 -81.68 13.84 -25.18
C GLU A 4 -80.14 13.68 -25.07
N VAL A 5 -79.39 14.75 -25.41
CA VAL A 5 -77.93 14.80 -25.23
C VAL A 5 -77.53 14.71 -23.76
N ALA A 6 -78.29 15.32 -22.84
CA ALA A 6 -78.04 15.23 -21.41
C ALA A 6 -78.32 13.83 -20.82
N LYS A 7 -79.21 13.05 -21.44
CA LYS A 7 -79.58 11.70 -21.00
C LYS A 7 -78.50 10.67 -21.39
N ASP A 8 -77.97 10.81 -22.60
CA ASP A 8 -76.81 10.03 -23.08
C ASP A 8 -75.52 10.41 -22.33
N ALA A 9 -75.31 11.71 -22.08
CA ALA A 9 -74.18 12.18 -21.28
C ALA A 9 -74.22 11.64 -19.84
N LYS A 10 -75.42 11.56 -19.22
CA LYS A 10 -75.58 10.97 -17.88
C LYS A 10 -75.21 9.48 -17.85
N ALA A 11 -75.67 8.72 -18.85
CA ALA A 11 -75.37 7.28 -18.95
C ALA A 11 -73.88 7.02 -19.29
N GLN A 12 -73.22 7.91 -20.05
CA GLN A 12 -71.78 7.82 -20.31
C GLN A 12 -70.91 8.28 -19.14
N MET A 13 -71.35 9.30 -18.38
CA MET A 13 -70.64 9.81 -17.20
C MET A 13 -70.70 8.85 -16.01
N ASP A 14 -71.84 8.17 -15.79
CA ASP A 14 -71.97 7.13 -14.75
C ASP A 14 -71.06 5.92 -15.00
N VAL A 15 -70.53 5.75 -16.23
CA VAL A 15 -69.69 4.61 -16.63
C VAL A 15 -68.19 4.95 -16.73
N GLN A 16 -67.79 6.24 -16.77
CA GLN A 16 -66.39 6.62 -17.08
C GLN A 16 -65.71 7.58 -16.10
N CYS A 17 -66.22 7.75 -14.89
CA CYS A 17 -65.43 8.42 -13.85
C CYS A 17 -64.34 7.55 -13.20
N ALA A 18 -64.15 6.33 -13.70
CA ALA A 18 -63.09 5.47 -13.25
C ALA A 18 -62.23 5.10 -14.45
N TYR A 19 -60.94 5.37 -14.30
CA TYR A 19 -59.84 4.76 -15.04
C TYR A 19 -59.26 5.55 -16.21
N TYR A 20 -58.19 6.29 -15.89
CA TYR A 20 -57.23 6.72 -16.90
C TYR A 20 -56.40 5.50 -17.38
N SER A 21 -56.40 5.26 -18.69
CA SER A 21 -55.54 4.29 -19.36
C SER A 21 -54.23 4.96 -19.76
N GLY A 22 -53.18 4.78 -18.94
CA GLY A 22 -51.82 5.10 -19.36
C GLY A 22 -51.32 3.99 -20.25
N ASN A 23 -51.14 4.23 -21.55
CA ASN A 23 -50.48 3.27 -22.42
C ASN A 23 -49.02 3.11 -21.97
N GLU A 24 -48.75 2.00 -21.27
CA GLU A 24 -47.50 1.22 -21.30
C GLU A 24 -47.60 -0.05 -20.43
N THR A 25 -48.56 -0.12 -19.49
CA THR A 25 -49.08 -1.37 -18.93
C THR A 25 -50.54 -1.09 -18.54
N ALA A 26 -51.48 -2.00 -18.80
CA ALA A 26 -52.93 -1.80 -18.60
C ALA A 26 -53.39 -1.62 -17.13
N ARG A 27 -52.68 -0.81 -16.35
CA ARG A 27 -53.04 -0.40 -14.99
C ARG A 27 -53.93 0.83 -15.10
N THR A 28 -55.16 0.63 -14.68
CA THR A 28 -56.16 1.67 -14.60
C THR A 28 -56.08 2.33 -13.23
N PHE A 29 -55.86 3.65 -13.18
CA PHE A 29 -55.81 4.39 -11.93
C PHE A 29 -57.14 5.11 -11.68
N PRO A 30 -57.73 5.00 -10.48
CA PRO A 30 -58.89 5.83 -10.14
C PRO A 30 -58.44 7.29 -10.06
N VAL A 31 -59.09 8.16 -10.82
CA VAL A 31 -58.89 9.61 -10.75
C VAL A 31 -60.07 10.18 -9.97
N GLY A 32 -59.81 10.78 -8.81
CA GLY A 32 -60.85 11.31 -7.92
C GLY A 32 -61.62 10.26 -7.12
N THR A 33 -62.64 10.72 -6.40
CA THR A 33 -63.59 9.88 -5.65
C THR A 33 -64.97 9.94 -6.30
N SER A 34 -65.86 8.98 -6.00
CA SER A 34 -67.24 9.00 -6.50
C SER A 34 -67.98 10.30 -6.16
N ARG A 35 -67.59 11.00 -5.09
CA ARG A 35 -68.16 12.30 -4.70
C ARG A 35 -67.82 13.44 -5.66
N ASP A 36 -66.71 13.34 -6.38
CA ASP A 36 -66.24 14.37 -7.30
C ASP A 36 -66.93 14.28 -8.66
N CYS A 37 -67.56 13.14 -8.95
CA CYS A 37 -68.14 12.79 -10.25
C CYS A 37 -69.66 12.63 -10.24
N LEU A 38 -70.26 12.44 -9.07
CA LEU A 38 -71.70 12.28 -8.93
C LEU A 38 -72.39 13.65 -8.93
N PHE A 39 -73.53 13.72 -9.62
CA PHE A 39 -74.38 14.91 -9.62
C PHE A 39 -74.91 15.15 -8.21
N ASN A 40 -74.29 16.09 -7.49
CA ASN A 40 -74.68 16.44 -6.13
C ASN A 40 -75.90 17.38 -6.16
N THR A 41 -77.07 16.86 -5.78
CA THR A 41 -78.32 17.62 -5.76
C THR A 41 -78.35 18.75 -4.73
N ASP A 42 -77.48 18.71 -3.71
CA ASP A 42 -77.36 19.79 -2.71
C ASP A 42 -76.52 20.95 -3.27
N ARG A 43 -75.51 20.64 -4.09
CA ARG A 43 -74.67 21.64 -4.79
C ARG A 43 -75.34 22.17 -6.05
N TYR A 44 -76.15 21.34 -6.72
CA TYR A 44 -76.85 21.64 -7.97
C TYR A 44 -78.37 21.39 -7.82
N PRO A 45 -79.09 22.27 -7.11
CA PRO A 45 -80.47 22.04 -6.72
C PRO A 45 -81.41 21.96 -7.92
N ALA A 46 -82.46 21.14 -7.81
CA ALA A 46 -83.44 20.93 -8.87
C ALA A 46 -84.22 22.19 -9.28
N THR A 47 -84.23 23.19 -8.41
CA THR A 47 -84.84 24.50 -8.64
C THR A 47 -83.99 25.41 -9.54
N SER A 48 -82.70 25.08 -9.78
CA SER A 48 -81.85 25.82 -10.71
C SER A 48 -82.02 25.31 -12.14
N THR A 49 -82.40 26.20 -13.05
CA THR A 49 -82.50 25.92 -14.49
C THR A 49 -81.13 25.68 -15.14
N ARG A 50 -80.04 26.09 -14.47
CA ARG A 50 -78.65 25.96 -14.97
C ARG A 50 -77.87 24.81 -14.33
N ARG A 51 -78.47 24.05 -13.41
CA ARG A 51 -77.82 23.01 -12.61
C ARG A 51 -76.93 22.03 -13.41
N TYR A 52 -77.35 21.66 -14.61
CA TYR A 52 -76.59 20.76 -15.48
C TYR A 52 -75.42 21.46 -16.18
N ILE A 53 -75.60 22.72 -16.57
CA ILE A 53 -74.54 23.54 -17.16
C ILE A 53 -73.45 23.78 -16.12
N ASP A 54 -73.83 24.17 -14.91
CA ASP A 54 -72.88 24.48 -13.84
C ASP A 54 -72.13 23.19 -13.38
N PHE A 55 -72.82 22.05 -13.29
CA PHE A 55 -72.18 20.76 -13.02
C PHE A 55 -71.16 20.39 -14.10
N LEU A 56 -71.53 20.50 -15.39
CA LEU A 56 -70.61 20.17 -16.49
C LEU A 56 -69.40 21.13 -16.53
N GLN A 57 -69.59 22.41 -16.21
CA GLN A 57 -68.48 23.36 -16.10
C GLN A 57 -67.51 23.00 -14.97
N ASP A 58 -68.02 22.64 -13.79
CA ASP A 58 -67.20 22.20 -12.66
C ASP A 58 -66.48 20.88 -12.97
N GLN A 59 -67.13 19.94 -13.66
CA GLN A 59 -66.51 18.70 -14.11
C GLN A 59 -65.38 18.96 -15.10
N LEU A 60 -65.60 19.83 -16.09
CA LEU A 60 -64.56 20.20 -17.06
C LEU A 60 -63.36 20.86 -16.38
N ALA A 61 -63.60 21.79 -15.44
CA ALA A 61 -62.54 22.46 -14.69
C ALA A 61 -61.75 21.48 -13.79
N TRP A 62 -62.44 20.51 -13.18
CA TRP A 62 -61.79 19.47 -12.39
C TRP A 62 -60.93 18.54 -13.26
N TRP A 63 -61.46 18.08 -14.40
CA TRP A 63 -60.73 17.24 -15.34
C TRP A 63 -59.52 17.95 -15.93
N ASP A 64 -59.63 19.24 -16.25
CA ASP A 64 -58.51 20.06 -16.73
C ASP A 64 -57.38 20.13 -15.67
N LYS A 65 -57.73 20.34 -14.40
CA LYS A 65 -56.77 20.34 -13.29
C LYS A 65 -56.08 18.98 -13.10
N GLU A 66 -56.83 17.87 -13.14
CA GLU A 66 -56.25 16.53 -13.01
C GLU A 66 -55.40 16.16 -14.23
N TYR A 67 -55.83 16.53 -15.44
CA TYR A 67 -55.04 16.37 -16.66
C TYR A 67 -53.69 17.09 -16.54
N MET A 68 -53.68 18.33 -16.06
CA MET A 68 -52.43 19.08 -15.86
C MET A 68 -51.50 18.44 -14.82
N LYS A 69 -52.03 17.84 -13.75
CA LYS A 69 -51.22 17.05 -12.79
C LYS A 69 -50.62 15.79 -13.39
N ILE A 70 -51.40 15.05 -14.19
CA ILE A 70 -50.92 13.85 -14.88
C ILE A 70 -49.82 14.22 -15.87
N ARG A 71 -50.02 15.30 -16.65
CA ARG A 71 -49.03 15.81 -17.58
C ARG A 71 -47.73 16.21 -16.86
N ALA A 72 -47.81 16.99 -15.79
CA ALA A 72 -46.63 17.38 -15.02
C ALA A 72 -45.91 16.16 -14.41
N SER A 73 -46.66 15.18 -13.88
CA SER A 73 -46.08 13.93 -13.38
C SER A 73 -45.40 13.12 -14.47
N ARG A 74 -45.93 13.11 -15.70
CA ARG A 74 -45.29 12.46 -16.86
C ARG A 74 -44.00 13.16 -17.25
N GLU A 75 -44.00 14.49 -17.31
CA GLU A 75 -42.80 15.28 -17.60
C GLU A 75 -41.70 15.01 -16.56
N LEU A 76 -42.05 14.95 -15.27
CA LEU A 76 -41.11 14.56 -14.20
C LEU A 76 -40.61 13.12 -14.33
N CYS A 77 -41.47 12.17 -14.71
CA CYS A 77 -41.09 10.78 -14.93
C CYS A 77 -40.10 10.64 -16.10
N GLU A 78 -40.33 11.35 -17.20
CA GLU A 78 -39.42 11.33 -18.35
C GLU A 78 -38.07 11.99 -18.00
N GLN A 79 -38.06 13.12 -17.30
CA GLN A 79 -36.82 13.72 -16.79
C GLN A 79 -36.06 12.76 -15.86
N ALA A 80 -36.76 12.08 -14.95
CA ALA A 80 -36.14 11.10 -14.06
C ALA A 80 -35.56 9.89 -14.83
N LYS A 81 -36.21 9.45 -15.91
CA LYS A 81 -35.67 8.39 -16.78
C LYS A 81 -34.37 8.85 -17.45
N GLU A 82 -34.35 10.06 -18.01
CA GLU A 82 -33.15 10.63 -18.64
C GLU A 82 -32.01 10.80 -17.62
N ASP A 83 -32.32 11.29 -16.42
CA ASP A 83 -31.35 11.43 -15.33
C ASP A 83 -30.76 10.07 -14.92
N VAL A 84 -31.60 9.03 -14.77
CA VAL A 84 -31.11 7.68 -14.44
C VAL A 84 -30.18 7.15 -15.51
N VAL A 85 -30.53 7.29 -16.79
CA VAL A 85 -29.69 6.84 -17.91
C VAL A 85 -28.33 7.54 -17.87
N GLU A 86 -28.29 8.85 -17.65
CA GLU A 86 -27.03 9.60 -17.56
C GLU A 86 -26.22 9.21 -16.31
N LYS A 87 -26.87 9.01 -15.16
CA LYS A 87 -26.17 8.56 -13.93
C LYS A 87 -25.62 7.16 -14.07
N GLU A 88 -26.34 6.24 -14.72
CA GLU A 88 -25.84 4.89 -15.02
C GLU A 88 -24.65 4.95 -15.98
N ARG A 89 -24.69 5.81 -17.00
CA ARG A 89 -23.56 6.04 -17.90
C ARG A 89 -22.32 6.54 -17.15
N ILE A 90 -22.47 7.56 -16.30
CA ILE A 90 -21.38 8.11 -15.47
C ILE A 90 -20.83 7.03 -14.52
N ALA A 91 -21.71 6.24 -13.89
CA ALA A 91 -21.28 5.17 -13.00
C ALA A 91 -20.50 4.08 -13.73
N ALA A 92 -20.92 3.70 -14.95
CA ALA A 92 -20.20 2.75 -15.78
C ALA A 92 -18.83 3.28 -16.21
N GLU A 93 -18.74 4.56 -16.58
CA GLU A 93 -17.47 5.22 -16.92
C GLU A 93 -16.52 5.28 -15.72
N ALA A 94 -17.02 5.69 -14.55
CA ALA A 94 -16.24 5.72 -13.31
C ALA A 94 -15.75 4.32 -12.90
N LYS A 95 -16.59 3.29 -13.05
CA LYS A 95 -16.21 1.90 -12.81
C LYS A 95 -15.09 1.45 -13.74
N LYS A 96 -15.19 1.76 -15.04
CA LYS A 96 -14.15 1.44 -16.02
C LYS A 96 -12.82 2.12 -15.66
N VAL A 97 -12.84 3.41 -15.36
CA VAL A 97 -11.64 4.17 -14.96
C VAL A 97 -11.02 3.59 -13.68
N PHE A 98 -11.85 3.19 -12.72
CA PHE A 98 -11.38 2.52 -11.50
C PHE A 98 -10.69 1.19 -11.81
N GLU A 99 -11.28 0.34 -12.66
CA GLU A 99 -10.69 -0.95 -13.06
C GLU A 99 -9.36 -0.76 -13.80
N GLU A 100 -9.27 0.19 -14.73
CA GLU A 100 -8.04 0.53 -15.45
C GLU A 100 -6.96 1.06 -14.50
N THR A 101 -7.33 1.94 -13.57
CA THR A 101 -6.42 2.48 -12.55
C THR A 101 -5.91 1.38 -11.63
N ARG A 102 -6.80 0.47 -11.18
CA ARG A 102 -6.43 -0.66 -10.34
C ARG A 102 -5.44 -1.57 -11.05
N GLU A 103 -5.66 -1.89 -12.33
CA GLU A 103 -4.73 -2.72 -13.10
C GLU A 103 -3.36 -2.04 -13.25
N PHE A 104 -3.34 -0.73 -13.53
CA PHE A 104 -2.09 0.03 -13.60
C PHE A 104 -1.34 0.06 -12.27
N CYS A 105 -2.04 0.31 -11.16
CA CYS A 105 -1.48 0.29 -9.81
C CYS A 105 -0.93 -1.10 -9.46
N SER A 106 -1.67 -2.17 -9.74
CA SER A 106 -1.22 -3.55 -9.53
C SER A 106 0.07 -3.87 -10.29
N LYS A 107 0.17 -3.52 -11.57
CA LYS A 107 1.42 -3.69 -12.36
C LYS A 107 2.59 -2.88 -11.80
N SER A 108 2.31 -1.63 -11.39
CA SER A 108 3.34 -0.75 -10.83
C SER A 108 3.84 -1.25 -9.48
N GLN A 109 2.92 -1.77 -8.66
CA GLN A 109 3.23 -2.40 -7.38
C GLN A 109 4.14 -3.62 -7.57
N VAL A 110 3.80 -4.53 -8.50
CA VAL A 110 4.66 -5.70 -8.79
C VAL A 110 6.07 -5.27 -9.16
N SER A 111 6.23 -4.26 -10.03
CA SER A 111 7.55 -3.76 -10.41
C SER A 111 8.32 -3.13 -9.24
N LEU A 112 7.64 -2.40 -8.36
CA LEU A 112 8.26 -1.82 -7.17
C LEU A 112 8.70 -2.90 -6.18
N ASP A 113 7.83 -3.88 -5.94
CA ASP A 113 8.09 -5.00 -5.04
C ASP A 113 9.27 -5.85 -5.54
N GLU A 114 9.33 -6.17 -6.85
CA GLU A 114 10.48 -6.86 -7.46
C GLU A 114 11.80 -6.07 -7.37
N ALA A 115 11.73 -4.75 -7.55
CA ALA A 115 12.90 -3.88 -7.40
C ALA A 115 13.42 -3.89 -5.96
N SER A 116 12.51 -3.87 -4.97
CA SER A 116 12.86 -3.97 -3.55
C SER A 116 13.56 -5.31 -3.24
N CYS A 117 13.05 -6.43 -3.77
CA CYS A 117 13.68 -7.75 -3.62
C CYS A 117 15.07 -7.80 -4.26
N SER A 118 15.22 -7.17 -5.43
CA SER A 118 16.50 -7.11 -6.13
C SER A 118 17.53 -6.30 -5.33
N ASN A 119 17.09 -5.22 -4.68
CA ASN A 119 17.93 -4.41 -3.81
C ASN A 119 18.38 -5.18 -2.56
N GLU A 120 17.46 -5.90 -1.89
CA GLU A 120 17.77 -6.78 -0.76
C GLU A 120 18.87 -7.79 -1.14
N LYS A 121 18.66 -8.53 -2.22
CA LYS A 121 19.62 -9.52 -2.72
C LYS A 121 20.98 -8.91 -3.05
N ALA A 122 20.99 -7.72 -3.66
CA ALA A 122 22.23 -7.01 -3.97
C ALA A 122 22.97 -6.55 -2.70
N ALA A 123 22.24 -6.10 -1.68
CA ALA A 123 22.80 -5.75 -0.38
C ALA A 123 23.41 -6.98 0.31
N GLU A 124 22.69 -8.10 0.35
CA GLU A 124 23.18 -9.37 0.90
C GLU A 124 24.44 -9.86 0.18
N GLN A 125 24.46 -9.80 -1.16
CA GLN A 125 25.63 -10.19 -1.94
C GLN A 125 26.85 -9.32 -1.63
N LYS A 126 26.68 -8.00 -1.50
CA LYS A 126 27.77 -7.09 -1.13
C LYS A 126 28.29 -7.38 0.28
N CYS A 127 27.39 -7.62 1.24
CA CYS A 127 27.76 -8.01 2.59
C CYS A 127 28.54 -9.33 2.62
N SER A 128 28.05 -10.36 1.91
CA SER A 128 28.73 -11.65 1.78
C SER A 128 30.13 -11.50 1.17
N THR A 129 30.26 -10.67 0.13
CA THR A 129 31.55 -10.36 -0.49
C THR A 129 32.51 -9.68 0.49
N ALA A 130 32.04 -8.70 1.26
CA ALA A 130 32.85 -8.02 2.26
C ALA A 130 33.30 -8.99 3.37
N GLY A 131 32.40 -9.84 3.87
CA GLY A 131 32.73 -10.87 4.85
C GLY A 131 33.78 -11.85 4.33
N SER A 132 33.61 -12.33 3.10
CA SER A 132 34.56 -13.23 2.44
C SER A 132 35.94 -12.58 2.24
N CYS A 133 35.99 -11.29 1.91
CA CYS A 133 37.23 -10.54 1.78
C CYS A 133 37.98 -10.47 3.13
N VAL A 134 37.28 -10.14 4.21
CA VAL A 134 37.88 -10.11 5.56
C VAL A 134 38.35 -11.50 5.97
N ASP A 135 37.56 -12.55 5.75
CA ASP A 135 37.94 -13.92 6.08
C ASP A 135 39.15 -14.41 5.30
N THR A 136 39.22 -14.11 4.01
CA THR A 136 40.33 -14.52 3.15
C THR A 136 41.62 -13.81 3.54
N ASN A 137 41.56 -12.48 3.72
CA ASN A 137 42.72 -11.71 4.16
C ASN A 137 43.15 -12.08 5.58
N TRP A 138 42.21 -12.42 6.46
CA TRP A 138 42.53 -12.89 7.81
C TRP A 138 43.24 -14.24 7.81
N LYS A 139 42.85 -15.16 6.91
CA LYS A 139 43.57 -16.43 6.72
C LYS A 139 45.00 -16.20 6.26
N ILE A 140 45.21 -15.29 5.31
CA ILE A 140 46.54 -14.90 4.83
C ILE A 140 47.34 -14.29 5.99
N TYR A 141 46.76 -13.34 6.71
CA TYR A 141 47.39 -12.72 7.88
C TYR A 141 47.84 -13.74 8.93
N ASN A 142 46.99 -14.71 9.30
CA ASN A 142 47.36 -15.76 10.26
C ASN A 142 48.48 -16.67 9.73
N GLY A 143 48.48 -16.95 8.43
CA GLY A 143 49.58 -17.67 7.78
C GLY A 143 50.90 -16.89 7.90
N THR A 144 50.88 -15.61 7.57
CA THR A 144 52.05 -14.72 7.69
C THR A 144 52.49 -14.52 9.14
N LEU A 145 51.55 -14.38 10.08
CA LEU A 145 51.82 -14.23 11.51
C LEU A 145 52.56 -15.46 12.06
N THR A 146 52.16 -16.65 11.64
CA THR A 146 52.83 -17.90 12.02
C THR A 146 54.29 -17.88 11.55
N HIS A 147 54.52 -17.48 10.30
CA HIS A 147 55.87 -17.37 9.76
C HIS A 147 56.70 -16.27 10.46
N ALA A 148 56.12 -15.10 10.65
CA ALA A 148 56.74 -13.98 11.34
C ALA A 148 57.13 -14.33 12.78
N LYS A 149 56.33 -15.16 13.48
CA LYS A 149 56.67 -15.66 14.82
C LYS A 149 57.87 -16.61 14.81
N VAL A 150 58.04 -17.41 13.76
CA VAL A 150 59.26 -18.23 13.60
C VAL A 150 60.47 -17.33 13.35
N GLU A 151 60.35 -16.37 12.44
CA GLU A 151 61.43 -15.40 12.15
C GLU A 151 61.79 -14.53 13.36
N GLU A 152 60.80 -14.11 14.16
CA GLU A 152 61.01 -13.39 15.42
C GLU A 152 61.98 -14.14 16.33
N THR A 153 61.75 -15.44 16.54
CA THR A 153 62.64 -16.24 17.41
C THR A 153 64.07 -16.31 16.87
N PHE A 154 64.22 -16.39 15.55
CA PHE A 154 65.52 -16.42 14.90
C PHE A 154 66.24 -15.07 15.00
N LEU A 155 65.54 -13.96 14.77
CA LEU A 155 66.06 -12.60 14.92
C LEU A 155 66.44 -12.29 16.36
N GLN A 156 65.61 -12.68 17.34
CA GLN A 156 65.94 -12.57 18.76
C GLN A 156 67.20 -13.36 19.11
N ALA A 157 67.37 -14.57 18.57
CA ALA A 157 68.58 -15.38 18.79
C ALA A 157 69.84 -14.72 18.19
N GLN A 158 69.74 -14.15 16.99
CA GLN A 158 70.83 -13.40 16.36
C GLN A 158 71.18 -12.14 17.15
N MET A 159 70.18 -11.34 17.51
CA MET A 159 70.37 -10.13 18.31
C MET A 159 70.99 -10.47 19.68
N ARG A 160 70.58 -11.57 20.31
CA ARG A 160 71.21 -12.06 21.54
C ARG A 160 72.71 -12.32 21.37
N ALA A 161 73.11 -12.89 20.24
CA ALA A 161 74.53 -13.12 19.94
C ALA A 161 75.27 -11.79 19.72
N VAL A 162 74.67 -10.84 18.99
CA VAL A 162 75.24 -9.50 18.76
C VAL A 162 75.46 -8.75 20.07
N VAL A 163 74.44 -8.67 20.94
CA VAL A 163 74.55 -7.99 22.23
C VAL A 163 75.60 -8.68 23.13
N ARG A 164 75.71 -10.02 23.07
CA ARG A 164 76.74 -10.75 23.79
C ARG A 164 78.15 -10.44 23.27
N ILE A 165 78.35 -10.39 21.95
CA ILE A 165 79.63 -9.99 21.34
C ILE A 165 79.96 -8.56 21.75
N HIS A 166 79.00 -7.64 21.68
CA HIS A 166 79.18 -6.26 22.09
C HIS A 166 79.58 -6.14 23.57
N CYS A 167 79.01 -6.97 24.45
CA CYS A 167 79.46 -7.05 25.85
C CYS A 167 80.94 -7.41 25.93
N TYR A 168 81.36 -8.48 25.22
CA TYR A 168 82.76 -8.92 25.25
C TYR A 168 83.74 -7.90 24.67
N LEU A 169 83.36 -7.22 23.58
CA LEU A 169 84.19 -6.18 22.99
C LEU A 169 84.40 -5.00 23.94
N GLY A 170 83.36 -4.61 24.70
CA GLY A 170 83.47 -3.54 25.69
C GLY A 170 84.37 -3.87 26.89
N ILE A 171 84.69 -5.15 27.15
CA ILE A 171 85.56 -5.52 28.28
C ILE A 171 87.00 -5.05 28.06
N PHE A 172 87.48 -4.97 26.82
CA PHE A 172 88.86 -4.57 26.54
C PHE A 172 89.17 -3.13 26.95
N GLU A 173 88.13 -2.33 27.22
CA GLU A 173 88.25 -0.96 27.73
C GLU A 173 88.31 -0.90 29.27
N LEU A 174 88.14 -2.03 29.97
CA LEU A 174 88.14 -2.11 31.43
C LEU A 174 89.52 -2.43 32.00
N SER A 175 89.83 -1.88 33.17
CA SER A 175 91.07 -2.16 33.91
C SER A 175 91.15 -3.59 34.47
N ASN A 176 90.01 -4.24 34.72
CA ASN A 176 89.92 -5.63 35.16
C ASN A 176 89.17 -6.49 34.14
N VAL A 177 89.89 -6.88 33.08
CA VAL A 177 89.38 -7.70 31.98
C VAL A 177 88.77 -9.01 32.48
N SER A 178 89.41 -9.68 33.44
CA SER A 178 88.97 -11.00 33.92
C SER A 178 87.59 -10.94 34.60
N ALA A 179 87.33 -9.89 35.40
CA ALA A 179 86.03 -9.68 36.02
C ALA A 179 84.94 -9.31 34.99
N GLY A 180 85.30 -8.53 33.96
CA GLY A 180 84.39 -8.19 32.86
C GLY A 180 83.94 -9.42 32.05
N ILE A 181 84.86 -10.36 31.80
CA ILE A 181 84.54 -11.62 31.09
C ILE A 181 83.52 -12.44 31.87
N GLU A 182 83.71 -12.60 33.17
CA GLU A 182 82.76 -13.36 34.00
C GLU A 182 81.39 -12.68 34.07
N ASN A 183 81.34 -11.34 34.15
CA ASN A 183 80.06 -10.62 34.10
C ASN A 183 79.32 -10.86 32.77
N CYS A 184 80.00 -10.74 31.62
CA CYS A 184 79.39 -10.98 30.32
C CYS A 184 79.00 -12.46 30.10
N LYS A 185 79.66 -13.43 30.73
CA LYS A 185 79.27 -14.86 30.70
C LYS A 185 77.97 -15.13 31.43
N HIS A 186 77.78 -14.52 32.60
CA HIS A 186 76.63 -14.77 33.46
C HIS A 186 75.42 -13.89 33.17
N LYS A 187 75.56 -12.86 32.34
CA LYS A 187 74.45 -11.98 31.94
C LYS A 187 73.40 -12.74 31.10
N ASP A 188 72.13 -12.59 31.45
CA ASP A 188 71.00 -13.08 30.66
C ASP A 188 70.63 -12.07 29.57
N TYR A 189 71.11 -12.31 28.36
CA TYR A 189 70.82 -11.47 27.19
C TYR A 189 69.40 -11.65 26.63
N ARG A 190 68.60 -12.60 27.14
CA ARG A 190 67.21 -12.79 26.65
C ARG A 190 66.30 -11.62 27.02
N LYS A 191 66.64 -10.90 28.10
CA LYS A 191 65.89 -9.74 28.60
C LYS A 191 66.48 -8.41 28.16
N ASP A 192 67.47 -8.42 27.26
CA ASP A 192 68.05 -7.18 26.77
C ASP A 192 66.99 -6.39 25.97
N PRO A 193 66.85 -5.06 26.17
CA PRO A 193 65.87 -4.25 25.46
C PRO A 193 65.92 -4.40 23.93
N ASN A 194 67.12 -4.57 23.36
CA ASN A 194 67.29 -4.76 21.91
C ASN A 194 66.74 -6.11 21.43
N VAL A 195 66.75 -7.13 22.28
CA VAL A 195 66.18 -8.45 21.98
C VAL A 195 64.66 -8.41 22.17
N THR A 196 64.16 -7.85 23.27
CA THR A 196 62.71 -7.79 23.55
C THR A 196 61.97 -6.83 22.61
N ALA A 197 62.64 -5.83 22.05
CA ALA A 197 62.06 -4.93 21.06
C ALA A 197 61.75 -5.61 19.72
N MET A 198 62.29 -6.81 19.46
CA MET A 198 62.02 -7.57 18.23
C MET A 198 60.71 -8.35 18.27
N THR A 199 59.90 -8.21 19.31
CA THR A 199 58.63 -8.95 19.43
C THR A 199 57.59 -8.47 18.43
N PHE A 200 57.04 -9.41 17.65
CA PHE A 200 55.98 -9.13 16.70
C PHE A 200 54.64 -9.00 17.42
N ASN A 201 53.95 -7.87 17.22
CA ASN A 201 52.63 -7.62 17.78
C ASN A 201 51.55 -8.12 16.80
N ALA A 202 50.72 -9.06 17.26
CA ALA A 202 49.57 -9.49 16.50
C ALA A 202 48.49 -8.39 16.54
N HIS A 203 47.75 -8.25 15.45
CA HIS A 203 46.54 -7.46 15.37
C HIS A 203 45.33 -8.37 15.56
N ASP A 204 44.22 -7.81 16.01
CA ASP A 204 42.95 -8.51 16.08
C ASP A 204 42.25 -8.55 14.72
N LYS A 205 41.35 -9.52 14.55
CA LYS A 205 40.53 -9.62 13.35
C LYS A 205 39.63 -8.39 13.23
N PRO A 206 39.59 -7.72 12.06
CA PRO A 206 38.63 -6.65 11.84
C PRO A 206 37.19 -7.12 12.08
N HIS A 207 36.40 -6.29 12.77
CA HIS A 207 34.98 -6.56 12.96
C HIS A 207 34.25 -6.48 11.61
N VAL A 208 33.44 -7.49 11.31
CA VAL A 208 32.53 -7.51 10.16
C VAL A 208 31.13 -7.28 10.71
N PRO A 209 30.49 -6.13 10.45
CA PRO A 209 29.13 -5.89 10.89
C PRO A 209 28.17 -6.89 10.24
N SER A 210 27.12 -7.27 10.98
CA SER A 210 26.01 -8.05 10.43
C SER A 210 25.35 -7.27 9.28
N CYS A 211 25.01 -7.99 8.21
CA CYS A 211 24.24 -7.39 7.12
C CYS A 211 22.84 -7.10 7.63
N HIS A 212 22.53 -5.81 7.81
CA HIS A 212 21.18 -5.36 8.12
C HIS A 212 20.64 -4.60 6.92
N HIS A 213 19.46 -5.01 6.46
CA HIS A 213 18.63 -4.24 5.54
C HIS A 213 17.49 -3.60 6.34
N ASP A 214 17.01 -2.44 5.89
CA ASP A 214 15.83 -1.81 6.47
C ASP A 214 14.59 -2.54 5.97
N LEU A 215 13.82 -3.13 6.90
CA LEU A 215 12.57 -3.83 6.59
C LEU A 215 11.54 -2.90 5.94
N ALA A 216 11.65 -1.58 6.15
CA ALA A 216 10.78 -0.60 5.50
C ALA A 216 11.04 -0.45 3.99
N ASP A 217 12.13 -1.02 3.48
CA ASP A 217 12.53 -0.97 2.07
C ASP A 217 12.53 -2.34 1.38
N VAL A 218 11.98 -3.37 2.05
CA VAL A 218 11.83 -4.72 1.49
C VAL A 218 10.35 -5.07 1.42
N ALA A 219 9.88 -5.46 0.23
CA ALA A 219 8.49 -5.84 0.03
C ALA A 219 8.08 -7.03 0.91
N GLY A 220 6.81 -7.04 1.30
CA GLY A 220 6.21 -8.10 2.11
C GLY A 220 6.32 -7.91 3.62
N TYR A 221 7.05 -6.89 4.08
CA TYR A 221 7.02 -6.46 5.48
C TYR A 221 5.95 -5.40 5.74
N CYS A 222 5.35 -5.41 6.94
CA CYS A 222 4.26 -4.48 7.27
C CYS A 222 4.67 -3.01 7.22
N VAL A 223 5.90 -2.72 7.64
CA VAL A 223 6.46 -1.37 7.62
C VAL A 223 6.65 -0.86 6.20
N TYR A 224 6.97 -1.74 5.24
CA TYR A 224 7.05 -1.40 3.82
C TYR A 224 5.65 -1.12 3.25
N GLU A 225 4.69 -2.02 3.51
CA GLU A 225 3.32 -1.83 3.01
C GLU A 225 2.66 -0.57 3.60
N ASP A 226 2.94 -0.26 4.86
CA ASP A 226 2.42 0.97 5.48
C ASP A 226 3.05 2.23 4.86
N LYS A 227 4.36 2.19 4.59
CA LYS A 227 5.11 3.28 3.95
C LYS A 227 4.62 3.59 2.54
N TYR A 228 4.36 2.55 1.73
CA TYR A 228 4.07 2.72 0.30
C TYR A 228 2.59 2.56 -0.08
N TYR A 229 1.81 1.77 0.68
CA TYR A 229 0.45 1.36 0.28
C TYR A 229 -0.66 1.66 1.30
N SER A 230 -0.35 2.29 2.44
CA SER A 230 -1.38 2.63 3.47
C SER A 230 -2.53 3.49 2.96
N ARG A 231 -2.35 4.22 1.85
CA ARG A 231 -3.35 5.14 1.27
C ARG A 231 -3.95 4.65 -0.04
N THR A 232 -3.63 3.44 -0.48
CA THR A 232 -4.08 2.88 -1.77
C THR A 232 -5.10 1.75 -1.58
N PHE A 233 -5.94 1.86 -0.54
CA PHE A 233 -6.94 0.84 -0.20
C PHE A 233 -7.81 0.47 -1.42
N GLY A 234 -7.85 -0.82 -1.76
CA GLY A 234 -8.59 -1.35 -2.92
C GLY A 234 -7.92 -1.13 -4.29
N LEU A 235 -6.76 -0.47 -4.34
CA LEU A 235 -5.96 -0.25 -5.55
C LEU A 235 -4.65 -1.07 -5.58
N SER A 236 -4.24 -1.62 -4.44
CA SER A 236 -3.05 -2.46 -4.28
C SER A 236 -3.43 -3.91 -3.93
N ASP A 237 -2.73 -4.86 -4.54
CA ASP A 237 -2.89 -6.30 -4.26
C ASP A 237 -1.94 -6.74 -3.13
N PRO A 238 -2.11 -7.93 -2.53
CA PRO A 238 -1.10 -8.51 -1.66
C PRO A 238 0.22 -8.68 -2.41
N CYS A 239 1.36 -8.52 -1.73
CA CYS A 239 2.65 -8.69 -2.41
C CYS A 239 2.80 -10.10 -2.99
N THR A 240 3.15 -10.18 -4.28
CA THR A 240 3.43 -11.44 -4.98
C THR A 240 4.89 -11.61 -5.40
N ALA A 241 5.78 -10.68 -5.02
CA ALA A 241 7.19 -10.73 -5.36
C ALA A 241 7.94 -11.84 -4.61
N SER A 242 9.10 -12.25 -5.13
CA SER A 242 9.84 -13.42 -4.62
C SER A 242 10.37 -13.27 -3.19
N CYS A 243 10.60 -12.04 -2.72
CA CYS A 243 11.05 -11.78 -1.34
C CYS A 243 9.89 -11.68 -0.33
N CYS A 244 8.65 -11.70 -0.81
CA CYS A 244 7.51 -11.57 0.08
C CYS A 244 7.27 -12.87 0.85
N PRO A 245 7.11 -12.79 2.19
CA PRO A 245 6.98 -13.97 3.02
C PRO A 245 5.70 -14.73 2.66
N THR A 246 5.81 -16.05 2.48
CA THR A 246 4.68 -16.96 2.26
C THR A 246 3.95 -17.21 3.59
N GLY A 247 3.25 -16.19 4.07
CA GLY A 247 2.46 -16.23 5.29
C GLY A 247 1.27 -15.26 5.21
N PRO A 248 0.34 -15.29 6.17
CA PRO A 248 -0.71 -14.28 6.23
C PRO A 248 -0.02 -12.91 6.32
N GLY A 249 -0.15 -12.13 5.24
CA GLY A 249 0.31 -10.76 5.17
C GLY A 249 -0.31 -9.94 6.32
N CYS A 250 0.30 -8.79 6.57
CA CYS A 250 -0.05 -7.86 7.63
C CYS A 250 -1.57 -7.69 7.69
N ASN A 251 -2.16 -8.16 8.79
CA ASN A 251 -3.60 -8.29 9.03
C ASN A 251 -4.46 -7.38 8.15
N ALA A 252 -5.06 -7.96 7.11
CA ALA A 252 -6.10 -7.33 6.29
C ALA A 252 -7.37 -6.99 7.09
N SER A 253 -7.40 -7.28 8.40
CA SER A 253 -8.57 -7.09 9.27
C SER A 253 -8.72 -5.66 9.82
N THR A 254 -7.75 -4.77 9.64
CA THR A 254 -7.82 -3.36 10.11
C THR A 254 -7.41 -2.33 9.05
N ARG A 255 -7.21 -2.74 7.80
CA ARG A 255 -6.99 -1.84 6.65
C ARG A 255 -8.26 -1.67 5.86
#